data_AF-A0AAN9BC86-F1
#
_entry.id   AF-A0AAN9BC86-F1
#
_cell.length_a   1.000
_cell.length_b   1.000
_cell.length_c   1.000
_cell.angle_alpha   90.00
_cell.angle_beta   90.00
_cell.angle_gamma   90.00
#
_symmetry.space_group_name_H-M   'P 1'
#
loop_
_entity.id
_entity.type
_entity.pdbx_description
1 polymer ?
#
loop_
_entity_poly.entity_id
_entity_poly.type
_entity_poly.pdbx_seq_one_letter_code
_entity_poly.pdbx_strand_id
1 'polypeptide(L)' 'MNVTRLKEILFTHVVKGVVFSKGLSNGETLTNLQGTSLSITSGADGVKVNHVKVVTADVPATNGVIHVIDTVIMPK' A
#
# COMPACT_ATOMS: atom_id res chain seq x y z
N MET A 1 25.32 -0.56 -1.73
CA MET A 1 23.84 -0.49 -1.79
C MET A 1 23.44 0.66 -2.70
N ASN A 2 22.51 0.44 -3.61
CA ASN A 2 22.00 1.50 -4.49
C ASN A 2 20.88 2.26 -3.75
N VAL A 3 21.23 3.41 -3.17
CA VAL A 3 20.31 4.24 -2.37
C VAL A 3 19.11 4.72 -3.20
N THR A 4 19.32 4.96 -4.51
CA THR A 4 18.23 5.31 -5.43
C THR A 4 17.21 4.19 -5.52
N ARG A 5 17.67 2.95 -5.72
CA ARG A 5 16.75 1.80 -5.81
C ARG A 5 16.00 1.54 -4.51
N LEU A 6 16.67 1.71 -3.36
CA LEU A 6 16.00 1.57 -2.06
C LEU A 6 14.90 2.63 -1.88
N LYS A 7 15.16 3.88 -2.29
CA LYS A 7 14.17 4.96 -2.22
C LYS A 7 12.93 4.65 -3.05
N GLU A 8 13.10 4.15 -4.27
CA GLU A 8 11.99 3.74 -5.13
C GLU A 8 11.13 2.66 -4.46
N ILE A 9 11.77 1.62 -3.91
CA ILE A 9 11.07 0.53 -3.22
C ILE A 9 10.24 1.08 -2.06
N LEU A 10 10.82 1.94 -1.21
CA LEU A 10 10.07 2.51 -0.08
C LEU A 10 8.93 3.41 -0.56
N PHE A 11 9.15 4.22 -1.59
CA PHE A 11 8.13 5.14 -2.11
C PHE A 11 6.98 4.42 -2.82
N THR A 12 7.21 3.20 -3.32
CA THR A 12 6.13 2.33 -3.82
C THR A 12 5.13 1.95 -2.74
N HIS A 13 5.52 1.93 -1.46
CA HIS A 13 4.67 1.52 -0.33
C HIS A 13 3.92 2.66 0.35
N VAL A 14 4.11 3.91 -0.09
CA VAL A 14 3.51 5.08 0.55
C VAL A 14 2.51 5.73 -0.39
N VAL A 15 1.30 5.94 0.09
CA VAL A 15 0.25 6.71 -0.59
C VAL A 15 -0.01 8.00 0.21
N LYS A 16 -0.25 9.12 -0.47
CA LYS A 16 -0.58 10.38 0.22
C LYS A 16 -1.99 10.31 0.80
N GLY A 17 -2.14 10.76 2.04
CA GLY A 17 -3.42 10.87 2.72
C GLY A 17 -3.63 9.78 3.77
N VAL A 18 -4.85 9.73 4.29
CA VAL A 18 -5.27 8.79 5.33
C VAL A 18 -6.33 7.90 4.74
N VAL A 19 -6.02 6.61 4.57
CA VAL A 19 -6.93 5.65 3.94
C VAL A 19 -7.05 4.42 4.85
N PHE A 20 -8.18 4.31 5.54
CA PHE A 20 -8.55 3.11 6.28
C PHE A 20 -9.09 2.05 5.32
N SER A 21 -9.04 0.78 5.73
CA SER A 21 -9.53 -0.36 4.94
C SER A 21 -10.99 -0.20 4.51
N LYS A 22 -11.83 0.41 5.36
CA LYS A 22 -13.24 0.73 5.07
C LYS A 22 -13.43 1.79 3.99
N GLY A 23 -12.43 2.62 3.75
CA GLY A 23 -12.43 3.62 2.69
C GLY A 23 -11.95 3.07 1.35
N LEU A 24 -11.46 1.82 1.32
CA LEU A 24 -10.99 1.19 0.11
C LEU A 24 -12.14 0.52 -0.64
N SER A 25 -12.13 0.64 -1.96
CA SER A 25 -13.10 0.03 -2.88
C SER A 25 -12.44 -1.06 -3.72
N ASN A 26 -13.17 -2.17 -3.94
CA ASN A 26 -12.64 -3.28 -4.71
C ASN A 26 -12.39 -2.85 -6.17
N GLY A 27 -11.18 -3.11 -6.67
CA GLY A 27 -10.79 -2.75 -8.04
C GLY A 27 -10.34 -1.30 -8.20
N GLU A 28 -10.30 -0.50 -7.13
CA GLU A 28 -9.73 0.84 -7.23
C GLU A 28 -8.21 0.80 -7.45
N THR A 29 -7.67 1.95 -7.82
CA THR A 29 -6.23 2.15 -7.97
C THR A 29 -5.79 3.37 -7.19
N LEU A 30 -4.74 3.20 -6.38
CA LEU A 30 -4.09 4.29 -5.65
C LEU A 30 -2.76 4.64 -6.30
N THR A 31 -2.41 5.93 -6.30
CA THR A 31 -1.09 6.39 -6.76
C THR A 31 -0.14 6.49 -5.56
N ASN A 32 0.98 5.78 -5.62
CA ASN A 32 2.01 5.85 -4.57
C ASN A 32 2.98 7.03 -4.78
N LEU A 33 3.87 7.27 -3.82
CA LEU A 33 4.86 8.36 -3.88
C LEU A 33 5.91 8.18 -4.97
N GLN A 34 6.08 6.96 -5.49
CA GLN A 34 6.92 6.71 -6.66
C GLN A 34 6.23 7.10 -7.98
N GLY A 35 4.93 7.45 -7.94
CA GLY A 35 4.14 7.80 -9.11
C GLY A 35 3.58 6.59 -9.86
N THR A 36 3.67 5.40 -9.28
CA THR A 36 3.14 4.15 -9.85
C THR A 36 1.81 3.77 -9.21
N SER A 37 1.04 2.97 -9.92
CA SER A 37 -0.28 2.51 -9.50
C SER A 37 -0.22 1.27 -8.61
N LEU A 38 -0.99 1.30 -7.52
CA LEU A 38 -1.28 0.18 -6.65
C LEU A 38 -2.73 -0.26 -6.87
N SER A 39 -2.92 -1.49 -7.34
CA SER A 39 -4.24 -2.11 -7.51
C SER A 39 -4.73 -2.65 -6.17
N ILE A 40 -5.96 -2.29 -5.79
CA ILE A 40 -6.56 -2.74 -4.55
C ILE A 40 -7.61 -3.81 -4.84
N THR A 41 -7.56 -4.89 -4.08
CA THR A 41 -8.62 -5.88 -4.00
C THR A 41 -9.15 -5.90 -2.57
N SER A 42 -10.44 -5.69 -2.38
CA SER A 42 -11.07 -5.68 -1.06
C SER A 42 -12.31 -6.57 -1.07
N GLY A 43 -12.46 -7.43 -0.07
CA GLY A 43 -13.61 -8.31 0.04
C GLY A 43 -13.63 -9.08 1.35
N ALA A 44 -14.33 -10.22 1.36
CA ALA A 44 -14.45 -11.09 2.55
C ALA A 44 -13.09 -11.56 3.09
N ASP A 45 -12.09 -11.75 2.21
CA ASP A 45 -10.74 -12.18 2.56
C ASP A 45 -9.82 -11.04 3.03
N GLY A 46 -10.37 -9.84 3.22
CA GLY A 46 -9.65 -8.63 3.58
C GLY A 46 -9.16 -7.84 2.37
N VAL A 47 -8.07 -7.09 2.57
CA VAL A 47 -7.47 -6.19 1.58
C VAL A 47 -6.19 -6.81 1.00
N LYS A 48 -6.02 -6.68 -0.31
CA LYS A 48 -4.77 -6.96 -1.02
C LYS A 48 -4.34 -5.73 -1.82
N VAL A 49 -3.03 -5.52 -1.88
CA VAL A 49 -2.40 -4.46 -2.67
C VAL A 49 -1.45 -5.11 -3.67
N ASN A 50 -1.69 -4.97 -4.98
CA ASN A 50 -0.93 -5.65 -6.03
C ASN A 50 -0.76 -7.16 -5.77
N HIS A 51 -1.82 -7.84 -5.32
CA HIS A 51 -1.87 -9.26 -4.93
C HIS A 51 -1.15 -9.61 -3.61
N VAL A 52 -0.50 -8.66 -2.95
CA VAL A 52 0.09 -8.84 -1.61
C VAL A 52 -0.99 -8.67 -0.55
N LYS A 53 -1.03 -9.58 0.42
CA LYS A 53 -2.04 -9.56 1.48
C LYS A 53 -1.69 -8.53 2.55
N VAL A 54 -2.69 -7.75 2.96
CA VAL A 54 -2.63 -6.97 4.20
C VAL A 54 -2.89 -7.93 5.36
N VAL A 55 -1.88 -8.16 6.20
CA VAL A 55 -1.97 -9.04 7.37
C VAL A 55 -2.50 -8.32 8.61
N THR A 56 -2.33 -7.00 8.68
CA THR A 56 -2.90 -6.16 9.73
C THR A 56 -3.28 -4.82 9.11
N ALA A 57 -4.57 -4.52 9.09
CA ALA A 57 -5.08 -3.25 8.58
C ALA A 57 -5.29 -2.25 9.71
N ASP A 58 -5.41 -0.97 9.33
CA ASP A 58 -5.96 0.09 10.19
C ASP A 58 -5.16 0.39 11.46
N VAL A 59 -3.83 0.34 11.39
CA VAL A 59 -2.97 0.77 12.50
C VAL A 59 -2.84 2.30 12.47
N PRO A 60 -3.42 3.04 13.42
CA PRO A 60 -3.39 4.50 13.39
C PRO A 60 -1.98 5.03 13.67
N ALA A 61 -1.57 6.04 12.92
CA ALA A 61 -0.35 6.80 13.16
C ALA A 61 -0.69 8.29 13.26
N THR A 62 0.24 9.10 13.78
CA THR A 62 0.03 10.54 13.97
C THR A 62 -0.21 11.30 12.66
N ASN A 63 0.25 10.75 11.53
CA ASN A 63 0.22 11.36 10.20
C ASN A 63 -0.42 10.48 9.12
N GLY A 64 -1.09 9.39 9.50
CA GLY A 64 -1.58 8.42 8.53
C GLY A 64 -2.14 7.15 9.15
N VAL A 65 -2.25 6.12 8.31
CA VAL A 65 -2.64 4.76 8.70
C VAL A 65 -1.62 3.80 8.10
N ILE A 66 -1.20 2.81 8.89
CA ILE A 66 -0.30 1.75 8.45
C ILE A 66 -1.13 0.49 8.18
N HIS A 67 -0.88 -0.12 7.03
CA HIS A 67 -1.37 -1.44 6.67
C HIS A 67 -0.15 -2.36 6.54
N VAL A 68 -0.06 -3.35 7.43
CA VAL A 68 1.05 -4.31 7.46
C VAL A 68 0.84 -5.35 6.35
N ILE A 69 1.89 -5.61 5.59
CA ILE A 69 1.92 -6.61 4.50
C ILE A 69 3.01 -7.65 4.77
N ASP A 70 2.87 -8.83 4.18
CA ASP A 70 3.82 -9.94 4.33
C ASP A 70 4.93 -9.97 3.27
N THR A 71 4.77 -9.23 2.17
CA THR A 71 5.66 -9.28 1.00
C THR A 71 5.97 -7.87 0.50
N VAL A 72 7.24 -7.61 0.16
CA VAL A 72 7.67 -6.33 -0.41
C VAL A 72 7.11 -6.16 -1.82
N ILE A 73 6.46 -5.01 -2.07
CA ILE A 73 5.99 -4.62 -3.41
C ILE A 73 7.15 -4.02 -4.19
N MET A 74 7.58 -4.70 -5.25
CA MET A 74 8.66 -4.23 -6.10
C MET A 74 8.15 -3.16 -7.08
N PRO A 75 8.90 -2.05 -7.28
CA PRO A 75 8.59 -1.10 -8.34
C PRO A 75 8.72 -1.77 -9.70
N LYS A 76 7.78 -1.49 -10.60
CA LYS A 76 7.84 -1.87 -12.02
C LYS A 76 8.95 -1.11 -12.75
#